data_AF-A0A9Q4MUV5-F1
#
_entry.id   AF-A0A9Q4MUV5-F1
#
_cell.length_a   1.000
_cell.length_b   1.000
_cell.length_c   1.000
_cell.angle_alpha   90.00
_cell.angle_beta   90.00
_cell.angle_gamma   90.00
#
_symmetry.space_group_name_H-M   'P 1'
#
loop_
_entity.id
_entity.type
_entity.pdbx_description
1 polymer ?
#
loop_
_entity_poly.entity_id
_entity_poly.type
_entity_poly.pdbx_seq_one_letter_code
_entity_poly.pdbx_strand_id
1 'polypeptide(L)'
;MKLEMKLPCPKSEAIESYEILLAVCQTEDAYLAVGYKQMRDLLERICRAQMQNESLQMTDLSARISFVAAKVGLSVAEQNRLHTFRLTSNAILNRQQEPNREQLLRDAKTLAFFIRKLLEEDIPLELYRLLPRADATYLVAPPARERVQRMRVCFQYADEQYLYVTPLDEVSEKPYLVRYNIPQINEEFAETCKLLWRHAQVNLLDVAVDEAGILTPSFIVLEPDYLLDISSLAECFRDYGHHPANYFLSRLQPIENARPLLLGNIANLFLDEWIHAKSEDIDYRTCMQKAFRRYPIELAACSDLR
;
A
#
# COMPACT_ATOMS: atom_id res chain seq x y z
N MET A 1 -22.49 -10.24 -54.08
CA MET A 1 -21.16 -10.64 -53.57
C MET A 1 -20.73 -9.64 -52.51
N LYS A 2 -21.06 -9.89 -51.24
CA LYS A 2 -20.49 -9.12 -50.12
C LYS A 2 -19.25 -9.88 -49.66
N LEU A 3 -18.08 -9.27 -49.84
CA LEU A 3 -16.84 -9.75 -49.26
C LEU A 3 -16.94 -9.63 -47.74
N GLU A 4 -17.10 -10.77 -47.07
CA GLU A 4 -16.81 -10.87 -45.65
C GLU A 4 -15.29 -10.78 -45.47
N MET A 5 -14.83 -9.62 -45.01
CA MET A 5 -13.49 -9.45 -44.46
C MET A 5 -13.40 -10.30 -43.19
N LYS A 6 -12.74 -11.45 -43.29
CA LYS A 6 -12.31 -12.25 -42.14
C LYS A 6 -11.50 -11.35 -41.19
N LEU A 7 -12.01 -11.16 -39.96
CA LEU A 7 -11.21 -10.65 -38.85
C LEU A 7 -9.95 -11.52 -38.68
N PRO A 8 -8.79 -10.96 -38.31
CA PRO A 8 -7.58 -11.74 -38.09
C PRO A 8 -7.83 -12.77 -36.97
N CYS A 9 -7.39 -14.01 -37.20
CA CYS A 9 -7.57 -15.12 -36.27
C CYS A 9 -6.92 -14.83 -34.90
N PRO A 10 -7.65 -14.96 -33.77
CA PRO A 10 -7.09 -14.75 -32.42
C PRO A 10 -5.89 -15.67 -32.10
N LYS A 11 -5.78 -16.80 -32.80
CA LYS A 11 -4.66 -17.75 -32.69
C LYS A 11 -3.31 -17.18 -33.12
N SER A 12 -3.27 -16.24 -34.07
CA SER A 12 -2.01 -15.65 -34.54
C SER A 12 -1.41 -14.71 -33.49
N GLU A 13 -2.28 -13.97 -32.78
CA GLU A 13 -1.85 -12.94 -31.84
C GLU A 13 -1.30 -13.54 -30.53
N ALA A 14 -1.83 -14.67 -30.08
CA ALA A 14 -1.28 -15.41 -28.94
C ALA A 14 0.14 -15.91 -29.23
N ILE A 15 0.35 -16.51 -30.41
CA ILE A 15 1.63 -17.07 -30.83
C ILE A 15 2.68 -15.95 -30.95
N GLU A 16 2.36 -14.85 -31.63
CA GLU A 16 3.23 -13.67 -31.71
C GLU A 16 3.61 -13.14 -30.33
N SER A 17 2.65 -13.09 -29.39
CA SER A 17 2.88 -12.61 -28.03
C SER A 17 3.84 -13.53 -27.26
N TYR A 18 3.69 -14.85 -27.42
CA TYR A 18 4.60 -15.81 -26.78
C TYR A 18 5.99 -15.83 -27.42
N GLU A 19 6.11 -15.62 -28.73
CA GLU A 19 7.41 -15.47 -29.42
C GLU A 19 8.17 -14.24 -28.90
N ILE A 20 7.49 -13.11 -28.69
CA ILE A 20 8.09 -11.93 -28.07
C ILE A 20 8.58 -12.25 -26.66
N LEU A 21 7.77 -12.91 -25.83
CA LEU A 21 8.18 -13.29 -24.48
C LEU A 21 9.36 -14.27 -24.48
N LEU A 22 9.40 -15.21 -25.42
CA LEU A 22 10.50 -16.16 -25.59
C LEU A 22 11.81 -15.43 -25.94
N ALA A 23 11.77 -14.51 -26.90
CA ALA A 23 12.92 -13.69 -27.28
C ALA A 23 13.43 -12.87 -26.10
N VAL A 24 12.53 -12.27 -25.30
CA VAL A 24 12.88 -11.51 -24.10
C VAL A 24 13.53 -12.41 -23.04
N CYS A 25 13.03 -13.63 -22.82
CA CYS A 25 13.61 -14.57 -21.85
C CYS A 25 15.01 -15.06 -22.26
N GLN A 26 15.31 -15.10 -23.56
CA GLN A 26 16.60 -15.50 -24.13
C GLN A 26 17.59 -14.35 -24.28
N THR A 27 17.17 -13.11 -24.00
CA THR A 27 18.01 -11.92 -24.13
C THR A 27 19.20 -11.95 -23.15
N GLU A 28 20.35 -11.44 -23.59
CA GLU A 28 21.54 -11.30 -22.76
C GLU A 28 21.38 -10.22 -21.68
N ASP A 29 22.11 -10.35 -20.57
CA ASP A 29 21.94 -9.48 -19.39
C ASP A 29 22.20 -7.99 -19.70
N ALA A 30 23.04 -7.70 -20.70
CA ALA A 30 23.32 -6.35 -21.18
C ALA A 30 22.10 -5.64 -21.81
N TYR A 31 21.07 -6.39 -22.21
CA TYR A 31 19.91 -5.89 -22.96
C TYR A 31 18.57 -6.05 -22.20
N LEU A 32 18.60 -6.37 -20.90
CA LEU A 32 17.38 -6.58 -20.11
C LEU A 32 16.44 -5.37 -20.10
N ALA A 33 16.97 -4.14 -20.12
CA ALA A 33 16.15 -2.93 -20.22
C ALA A 33 15.33 -2.86 -21.53
N VAL A 34 15.90 -3.37 -22.63
CA VAL A 34 15.19 -3.51 -23.91
C VAL A 34 14.10 -4.58 -23.80
N GLY A 35 14.38 -5.67 -23.09
CA GLY A 35 13.40 -6.71 -22.78
C GLY A 35 12.18 -6.18 -22.00
N TYR A 36 12.42 -5.38 -20.95
CA TYR A 36 11.35 -4.73 -20.19
C TYR A 36 10.51 -3.77 -21.04
N LYS A 37 11.15 -3.04 -21.97
CA LYS A 37 10.44 -2.20 -22.93
C LYS A 37 9.51 -3.03 -23.82
N GLN A 38 10.02 -4.11 -24.41
CA GLN A 38 9.23 -5.00 -25.27
C GLN A 38 8.05 -5.63 -24.53
N MET A 39 8.25 -6.08 -23.29
CA MET A 39 7.18 -6.61 -22.45
C MET A 39 6.12 -5.56 -22.10
N ARG A 40 6.53 -4.31 -21.85
CA ARG A 40 5.59 -3.21 -21.56
C ARG A 40 4.77 -2.85 -22.80
N ASP A 41 5.43 -2.74 -23.96
CA ASP A 41 4.76 -2.47 -25.23
C ASP A 41 3.74 -3.58 -25.57
N LEU A 42 4.09 -4.84 -25.28
CA LEU A 42 3.19 -5.99 -25.41
C LEU A 42 1.96 -5.87 -24.50
N LEU A 43 2.15 -5.56 -23.21
CA LEU A 43 1.04 -5.36 -22.27
C LEU A 43 0.12 -4.22 -22.73
N GLU A 44 0.70 -3.09 -23.15
CA GLU A 44 -0.08 -1.97 -23.68
C GLU A 44 -0.88 -2.34 -24.93
N ARG A 45 -0.28 -3.09 -25.86
CA ARG A 45 -0.96 -3.59 -27.07
C ARG A 45 -2.15 -4.47 -26.70
N ILE A 46 -1.96 -5.43 -25.81
CA ILE A 46 -3.02 -6.36 -25.35
C ILE A 46 -4.16 -5.58 -24.67
N CYS A 47 -3.82 -4.68 -23.74
CA CYS A 47 -4.82 -3.85 -23.06
C CYS A 47 -5.59 -2.96 -24.05
N ARG A 48 -4.92 -2.38 -25.07
CA ARG A 48 -5.58 -1.57 -26.10
C ARG A 48 -6.51 -2.42 -26.97
N ALA A 49 -6.09 -3.61 -27.39
CA ALA A 49 -6.90 -4.51 -28.22
C ALA A 49 -8.22 -4.89 -27.52
N GLN A 50 -8.17 -5.15 -26.21
CA GLN A 50 -9.38 -5.50 -25.42
C GLN A 50 -10.36 -4.35 -25.21
N MET A 51 -9.94 -3.11 -25.47
CA MET A 51 -10.75 -1.90 -25.35
C MET A 51 -11.28 -1.37 -26.69
N GLN A 52 -10.85 -1.90 -27.84
CA GLN A 52 -11.30 -1.40 -29.17
C GLN A 52 -12.81 -1.53 -29.40
N ASN A 53 -13.50 -2.37 -28.62
CA ASN A 53 -14.95 -2.56 -28.69
C ASN A 53 -15.74 -1.68 -27.70
N GLU A 54 -15.10 -0.77 -26.96
CA GLU A 54 -15.74 0.00 -25.89
C GLU A 54 -15.46 1.50 -25.97
N SER A 55 -16.48 2.32 -25.67
CA SER A 55 -16.46 3.79 -25.80
C SER A 55 -15.68 4.51 -24.68
N LEU A 56 -14.83 3.80 -23.92
CA LEU A 56 -14.09 4.34 -22.79
C LEU A 56 -12.67 4.73 -23.20
N GLN A 57 -12.41 6.03 -23.34
CA GLN A 57 -11.06 6.56 -23.45
C GLN A 57 -10.39 6.61 -22.08
N MET A 58 -9.76 5.51 -21.67
CA MET A 58 -8.91 5.48 -20.47
C MET A 58 -7.49 5.98 -20.81
N THR A 59 -7.02 7.02 -20.14
CA THR A 59 -5.71 7.65 -20.39
C THR A 59 -4.54 6.89 -19.76
N ASP A 60 -4.72 6.30 -18.57
CA ASP A 60 -3.65 5.63 -17.83
C ASP A 60 -3.66 4.09 -17.98
N LEU A 61 -2.46 3.51 -18.10
CA LEU A 61 -2.25 2.06 -18.18
C LEU A 61 -2.76 1.33 -16.94
N SER A 62 -2.69 1.96 -15.75
CA SER A 62 -3.23 1.36 -14.52
C SER A 62 -4.73 1.10 -14.62
N ALA A 63 -5.49 2.10 -15.06
CA ALA A 63 -6.94 1.99 -15.27
C ALA A 63 -7.30 0.93 -16.33
N ARG A 64 -6.49 0.84 -17.39
CA ARG A 64 -6.66 -0.20 -18.43
C ARG A 64 -6.43 -1.61 -17.90
N ILE A 65 -5.40 -1.82 -17.06
CA ILE A 65 -5.14 -3.11 -16.41
C ILE A 65 -6.31 -3.49 -15.51
N SER A 66 -6.78 -2.59 -14.64
CA SER A 66 -7.91 -2.87 -13.76
C SER A 66 -9.19 -3.21 -14.51
N PHE A 67 -9.45 -2.51 -15.63
CA PHE A 67 -10.60 -2.79 -16.48
C PHE A 67 -10.52 -4.18 -17.12
N VAL A 68 -9.39 -4.50 -17.77
CA VAL A 68 -9.20 -5.82 -18.42
C VAL A 68 -9.19 -6.94 -17.38
N ALA A 69 -8.61 -6.70 -16.20
CA ALA A 69 -8.62 -7.65 -15.09
C ALA A 69 -10.05 -8.01 -14.65
N ALA A 70 -10.92 -7.01 -14.50
CA ALA A 70 -12.33 -7.22 -14.17
C ALA A 70 -13.08 -7.98 -15.29
N LYS A 71 -12.82 -7.64 -16.56
CA LYS A 71 -13.43 -8.27 -17.73
C LYS A 71 -13.06 -9.74 -17.90
N VAL A 72 -11.79 -10.09 -17.66
CA VAL A 72 -11.25 -11.45 -17.80
C VAL A 72 -11.46 -12.29 -16.52
N GLY A 73 -11.91 -11.68 -15.42
CA GLY A 73 -12.08 -12.38 -14.14
C GLY A 73 -10.73 -12.78 -13.52
N LEU A 74 -9.74 -11.87 -13.56
CA LEU A 74 -8.50 -12.05 -12.81
C LEU A 74 -8.78 -12.01 -11.31
N SER A 75 -8.12 -12.90 -10.57
CA SER A 75 -8.07 -12.80 -9.11
C SER A 75 -7.30 -11.56 -8.68
N VAL A 76 -7.54 -11.10 -7.45
CA VAL A 76 -6.81 -9.97 -6.85
C VAL A 76 -5.29 -10.21 -6.89
N ALA A 77 -4.86 -11.45 -6.64
CA ALA A 77 -3.46 -11.85 -6.75
C ALA A 77 -2.91 -11.64 -8.16
N GLU A 78 -3.59 -12.13 -9.21
CA GLU A 78 -3.17 -11.98 -10.61
C GLU A 78 -3.13 -10.50 -11.03
N GLN A 79 -4.11 -9.71 -10.60
CA GLN A 79 -4.16 -8.28 -10.87
C GLN A 79 -2.99 -7.54 -10.21
N ASN A 80 -2.69 -7.85 -8.94
CA ASN A 80 -1.55 -7.28 -8.24
C ASN A 80 -0.23 -7.59 -8.94
N ARG A 81 -0.06 -8.82 -9.45
CA ARG A 81 1.15 -9.21 -10.22
C ARG A 81 1.34 -8.33 -11.46
N LEU A 82 0.25 -8.01 -12.18
CA LEU A 82 0.31 -7.10 -13.33
C LEU A 82 0.66 -5.66 -12.92
N HIS A 83 0.14 -5.17 -11.79
CA HIS A 83 0.51 -3.85 -11.28
C HIS A 83 1.95 -3.79 -10.79
N THR A 84 2.47 -4.85 -10.15
CA THR A 84 3.89 -4.96 -9.79
C THR A 84 4.77 -4.86 -11.04
N PHE A 85 4.47 -5.63 -12.09
CA PHE A 85 5.20 -5.53 -13.36
C PHE A 85 5.12 -4.11 -13.97
N ARG A 86 3.95 -3.47 -13.95
CA ARG A 86 3.78 -2.08 -14.42
C ARG A 86 4.70 -1.11 -13.68
N LEU A 87 4.83 -1.25 -12.35
CA LEU A 87 5.70 -0.42 -11.52
C LEU A 87 7.18 -0.72 -11.78
N THR A 88 7.57 -1.99 -11.79
CA THR A 88 8.96 -2.42 -12.06
C THR A 88 9.42 -1.98 -13.44
N SER A 89 8.60 -2.18 -14.49
CA SER A 89 8.92 -1.69 -15.83
C SER A 89 9.07 -0.17 -15.87
N ASN A 90 8.25 0.59 -15.14
CA ASN A 90 8.35 2.04 -15.09
C ASN A 90 9.65 2.50 -14.41
N ALA A 91 10.02 1.87 -13.29
CA ALA A 91 11.25 2.19 -12.56
C ALA A 91 12.50 1.90 -13.41
N ILE A 92 12.53 0.76 -14.12
CA ILE A 92 13.65 0.37 -14.98
C ILE A 92 13.76 1.30 -16.21
N LEU A 93 12.64 1.63 -16.87
CA LEU A 93 12.63 2.52 -18.03
C LEU A 93 13.03 3.96 -17.67
N ASN A 94 12.71 4.41 -16.45
CA ASN A 94 13.14 5.70 -15.90
C ASN A 94 14.52 5.67 -15.23
N ARG A 95 15.27 4.55 -15.34
CA ARG A 95 16.62 4.37 -14.77
C ARG A 95 16.69 4.55 -13.25
N GLN A 96 15.60 4.26 -12.54
CA GLN A 96 15.53 4.29 -11.07
C GLN A 96 15.95 2.96 -10.44
N GLN A 97 15.87 1.86 -11.20
CA GLN A 97 16.20 0.51 -10.77
C GLN A 97 16.99 -0.21 -11.86
N GLU A 98 18.01 -0.98 -11.47
CA GLU A 98 18.75 -1.82 -12.41
C GLU A 98 17.96 -3.11 -12.76
N PRO A 99 17.94 -3.52 -14.04
CA PRO A 99 17.20 -4.70 -14.44
C PRO A 99 17.91 -5.99 -13.98
N ASN A 100 17.16 -6.87 -13.33
CA ASN A 100 17.62 -8.20 -12.93
C ASN A 100 16.93 -9.29 -13.77
N ARG A 101 17.70 -10.29 -14.22
CA ARG A 101 17.23 -11.43 -15.00
C ARG A 101 16.17 -12.25 -14.27
N GLU A 102 16.33 -12.49 -12.98
CA GLU A 102 15.34 -13.26 -12.18
C GLU A 102 13.99 -12.55 -12.12
N GLN A 103 14.02 -11.22 -11.91
CA GLN A 103 12.82 -10.39 -11.91
C GLN A 103 12.15 -10.35 -13.29
N LEU A 104 12.95 -10.29 -14.35
CA LEU A 104 12.44 -10.31 -15.72
C LEU A 104 11.72 -11.64 -16.03
N LEU A 105 12.30 -12.78 -15.66
CA LEU A 105 11.68 -14.09 -15.91
C LEU A 105 10.39 -14.28 -15.10
N ARG A 106 10.32 -13.73 -13.87
CA ARG A 106 9.09 -13.67 -13.08
C ARG A 106 8.03 -12.80 -13.75
N ASP A 107 8.41 -11.63 -14.25
CA ASP A 107 7.46 -10.71 -14.88
C ASP A 107 6.99 -11.25 -16.23
N ALA A 108 7.86 -11.94 -16.97
CA ALA A 108 7.52 -12.69 -18.18
C ALA A 108 6.54 -13.82 -17.89
N LYS A 109 6.68 -14.51 -16.74
CA LYS A 109 5.69 -15.48 -16.26
C LYS A 109 4.33 -14.82 -16.05
N THR A 110 4.29 -13.68 -15.36
CA THR A 110 3.03 -12.94 -15.14
C THR A 110 2.33 -12.63 -16.46
N LEU A 111 3.06 -12.12 -17.46
CA LEU A 111 2.50 -11.82 -18.78
C LEU A 111 2.06 -13.08 -19.53
N ALA A 112 2.85 -14.16 -19.50
CA ALA A 112 2.50 -15.41 -20.17
C ALA A 112 1.19 -16.01 -19.63
N PHE A 113 1.01 -16.03 -18.30
CA PHE A 113 -0.22 -16.51 -17.68
C PHE A 113 -1.41 -15.57 -17.93
N PHE A 114 -1.18 -14.26 -17.99
CA PHE A 114 -2.20 -13.29 -18.38
C PHE A 114 -2.68 -13.52 -19.82
N ILE A 115 -1.75 -13.70 -20.77
CA ILE A 115 -2.06 -14.00 -22.18
C ILE A 115 -2.83 -15.32 -22.29
N ARG A 116 -2.39 -16.37 -21.59
CA ARG A 116 -3.11 -17.66 -21.56
C ARG A 116 -4.55 -17.49 -21.11
N LYS A 117 -4.79 -16.70 -20.07
CA LYS A 117 -6.14 -16.49 -19.52
C LYS A 117 -7.00 -15.58 -20.39
N LEU A 118 -6.38 -14.69 -21.17
CA LEU A 118 -7.08 -13.73 -22.02
C LEU A 118 -7.41 -14.30 -23.42
N LEU A 119 -6.54 -15.15 -23.97
CA LEU A 119 -6.70 -15.74 -25.31
C LEU A 119 -7.06 -17.24 -25.27
N GLU A 120 -7.14 -17.86 -24.09
CA GLU A 120 -7.43 -19.29 -23.88
C GLU A 120 -6.48 -20.25 -24.62
N GLU A 121 -5.30 -19.77 -25.01
CA GLU A 121 -4.27 -20.55 -25.71
C GLU A 121 -3.14 -20.92 -24.74
N ASP A 122 -2.76 -22.21 -24.74
CA ASP A 122 -1.74 -22.74 -23.84
C ASP A 122 -0.36 -22.13 -24.08
N ILE A 123 0.42 -22.03 -23.00
CA ILE A 123 1.79 -21.51 -23.05
C ILE A 123 2.69 -22.54 -23.76
N PRO A 124 3.45 -22.14 -24.81
CA PRO A 124 4.38 -23.04 -25.49
C PRO A 124 5.39 -23.67 -24.53
N LEU A 125 5.66 -24.96 -24.71
CA LEU A 125 6.50 -25.73 -23.80
C LEU A 125 7.93 -25.17 -23.68
N GLU A 126 8.43 -24.56 -24.76
CA GLU A 126 9.74 -23.91 -24.82
C GLU A 126 9.82 -22.71 -23.87
N LEU A 127 8.80 -21.85 -23.89
CA LEU A 127 8.68 -20.73 -22.96
C LEU A 127 8.46 -21.24 -21.53
N TYR A 128 7.55 -22.21 -21.33
CA TYR A 128 7.24 -22.75 -20.02
C TYR A 128 8.47 -23.35 -19.30
N ARG A 129 9.45 -23.89 -20.04
CA ARG A 129 10.71 -24.41 -19.49
C ARG A 129 11.66 -23.32 -18.99
N LEU A 130 11.60 -22.13 -19.58
CA LEU A 130 12.43 -20.97 -19.20
C LEU A 130 11.83 -20.20 -18.01
N LEU A 131 10.51 -20.31 -17.82
CA LEU A 131 9.83 -19.64 -16.71
C LEU A 131 10.20 -20.29 -15.36
N PRO A 132 10.32 -19.48 -14.29
CA PRO A 132 10.66 -19.99 -12.98
C PRO A 132 9.55 -20.93 -12.47
N ARG A 133 9.95 -22.16 -12.11
CA ARG A 133 9.04 -23.18 -11.55
C ARG A 133 8.57 -22.81 -10.14
N ALA A 134 9.46 -22.20 -9.36
CA ALA A 134 9.14 -21.60 -8.07
C ALA A 134 8.81 -20.12 -8.29
N ASP A 135 7.64 -19.71 -7.81
CA ASP A 135 7.19 -18.32 -7.73
C ASP A 135 7.99 -17.57 -6.65
N ALA A 136 9.31 -17.50 -6.78
CA ALA A 136 10.22 -17.03 -5.73
C ALA A 136 10.10 -15.53 -5.42
N THR A 137 9.25 -14.78 -6.12
CA THR A 137 9.13 -13.33 -5.87
C THR A 137 7.75 -12.77 -6.21
N TYR A 138 6.70 -13.57 -6.05
CA TYR A 138 5.41 -12.97 -5.75
C TYR A 138 5.37 -12.73 -4.25
N LEU A 139 5.56 -11.48 -3.84
CA LEU A 139 5.04 -10.96 -2.58
C LEU A 139 3.50 -10.85 -2.67
N VAL A 140 2.87 -11.93 -3.14
CA VAL A 140 1.48 -12.19 -2.84
C VAL A 140 1.61 -13.07 -1.61
N ALA A 141 1.44 -12.47 -0.42
CA ALA A 141 1.11 -13.24 0.77
C ALA A 141 0.10 -14.31 0.35
N PRO A 142 0.30 -15.59 0.72
CA PRO A 142 -0.63 -16.67 0.37
C PRO A 142 -2.06 -16.19 0.55
N PRO A 143 -3.00 -16.57 -0.34
CA PRO A 143 -4.38 -16.09 -0.24
C PRO A 143 -4.86 -16.39 1.17
N ALA A 144 -5.07 -15.32 1.94
CA ALA A 144 -5.45 -15.42 3.34
C ALA A 144 -6.69 -16.30 3.40
N ARG A 145 -6.58 -17.45 4.07
CA ARG A 145 -7.71 -18.36 4.24
C ARG A 145 -8.81 -17.65 5.03
N GLU A 146 -8.38 -16.75 5.90
CA GLU A 146 -9.19 -15.89 6.73
C GLU A 146 -8.47 -14.55 6.93
N ARG A 147 -9.24 -13.46 6.92
CA ARG A 147 -8.75 -12.12 7.30
C ARG A 147 -9.37 -11.71 8.62
N VAL A 148 -8.52 -11.40 9.58
CA VAL A 148 -8.94 -10.90 10.89
C VAL A 148 -8.67 -9.40 10.95
N GLN A 149 -9.71 -8.59 11.16
CA GLN A 149 -9.58 -7.13 11.15
C GLN A 149 -8.62 -6.61 12.23
N ARG A 150 -8.66 -7.23 13.41
CA ARG A 150 -7.84 -6.85 14.55
C ARG A 150 -7.57 -8.08 15.42
N MET A 151 -6.32 -8.23 15.85
CA MET A 151 -5.93 -9.21 16.84
C MET A 151 -5.04 -8.55 17.90
N ARG A 152 -5.41 -8.71 19.17
CA ARG A 152 -4.59 -8.22 20.29
C ARG A 152 -3.68 -9.35 20.77
N VAL A 153 -2.38 -9.10 20.75
CA VAL A 153 -1.37 -10.11 21.09
C VAL A 153 -0.35 -9.57 22.08
N CYS A 154 0.27 -10.49 22.82
CA CYS A 154 1.38 -10.21 23.71
C CYS A 154 2.67 -10.75 23.08
N PHE A 155 3.66 -9.88 22.88
CA PHE A 155 4.94 -10.24 22.30
C PHE A 155 5.78 -11.07 23.27
N GLN A 156 6.39 -12.16 22.81
CA GLN A 156 7.29 -12.98 23.62
C GLN A 156 8.74 -12.79 23.21
N TYR A 157 9.07 -13.12 21.97
CA TYR A 157 10.40 -12.98 21.39
C TYR A 157 10.31 -12.91 19.86
N ALA A 158 11.39 -12.53 19.21
CA ALA A 158 11.50 -12.42 17.76
C ALA A 158 12.70 -13.22 17.25
N ASP A 159 12.53 -13.86 16.10
CA ASP A 159 13.61 -14.37 15.25
C ASP A 159 13.80 -13.43 14.04
N GLU A 160 14.77 -13.68 13.17
CA GLU A 160 15.04 -12.85 11.96
C GLU A 160 13.85 -12.74 10.99
N GLN A 161 12.90 -13.67 11.04
CA GLN A 161 11.78 -13.77 10.09
C GLN A 161 10.39 -13.75 10.74
N TYR A 162 10.30 -14.00 12.05
CA TYR A 162 9.02 -14.21 12.72
C TYR A 162 8.99 -13.57 14.12
N LEU A 163 7.85 -13.00 14.49
CA LEU A 163 7.53 -12.62 15.87
C LEU A 163 6.69 -13.73 16.49
N TYR A 164 7.07 -14.15 17.69
CA TYR A 164 6.32 -15.11 18.48
C TYR A 164 5.44 -14.36 19.46
N VAL A 165 4.14 -14.51 19.28
CA VAL A 165 3.15 -13.76 20.04
C VAL A 165 2.11 -14.70 20.63
N THR A 166 1.55 -14.33 21.77
CA THR A 166 0.46 -15.07 22.41
C THR A 166 -0.83 -14.26 22.27
N PRO A 167 -1.93 -14.83 21.76
CA PRO A 167 -3.22 -14.13 21.76
C PRO A 167 -3.65 -13.84 23.20
N LEU A 168 -4.30 -12.68 23.39
CA LEU A 168 -4.86 -12.31 24.70
C LEU A 168 -6.29 -12.83 24.89
N ASP A 169 -7.04 -12.96 23.80
CA ASP A 169 -8.47 -13.29 23.83
C ASP A 169 -8.74 -14.80 23.85
N GLU A 170 -7.72 -15.62 23.56
CA GLU A 170 -7.83 -17.09 23.50
C GLU A 170 -6.68 -17.78 24.22
N VAL A 171 -6.97 -18.90 24.87
CA VAL A 171 -5.94 -19.74 25.50
C VAL A 171 -5.38 -20.68 24.44
N SER A 172 -4.25 -20.31 23.85
CA SER A 172 -3.48 -21.16 22.94
C SER A 172 -2.22 -21.70 23.62
N GLU A 173 -2.01 -23.02 23.58
CA GLU A 173 -0.78 -23.66 24.07
C GLU A 173 0.45 -23.33 23.20
N LYS A 174 0.23 -22.90 21.94
CA LYS A 174 1.30 -22.56 21.00
C LYS A 174 1.30 -21.07 20.68
N PRO A 175 2.48 -20.41 20.65
CA PRO A 175 2.58 -19.04 20.20
C PRO A 175 2.22 -18.95 18.71
N TYR A 176 1.52 -17.88 18.35
CA TYR A 176 1.29 -17.54 16.95
C TYR A 176 2.57 -16.99 16.33
N LEU A 177 2.78 -17.36 15.08
CA LEU A 177 3.89 -16.93 14.26
C LEU A 177 3.42 -15.77 13.40
N VAL A 178 4.02 -14.59 13.61
CA VAL A 178 3.72 -13.39 12.84
C VAL A 178 4.88 -13.10 11.91
N ARG A 179 4.64 -13.03 10.60
CA ARG A 179 5.64 -12.57 9.64
C ARG A 179 5.69 -11.05 9.64
N TYR A 180 6.90 -10.52 9.73
CA TYR A 180 7.18 -9.10 9.60
C TYR A 180 8.29 -8.88 8.55
N ASN A 181 8.51 -7.63 8.14
CA ASN A 181 9.51 -7.28 7.13
C ASN A 181 9.23 -7.86 5.73
N ILE A 182 7.95 -7.90 5.35
CA ILE A 182 7.52 -8.25 3.99
C ILE A 182 7.44 -6.97 3.15
N PRO A 183 8.21 -6.86 2.05
CA PRO A 183 8.20 -5.67 1.21
C PRO A 183 6.80 -5.34 0.69
N GLN A 184 6.44 -4.05 0.67
CA GLN A 184 5.12 -3.53 0.30
C GLN A 184 3.94 -3.87 1.24
N ILE A 185 4.16 -4.65 2.31
CA ILE A 185 3.11 -4.97 3.29
C ILE A 185 3.43 -4.34 4.64
N ASN A 186 4.56 -4.71 5.25
CA ASN A 186 4.90 -4.32 6.62
C ASN A 186 6.40 -4.08 6.84
N GLU A 187 7.15 -3.81 5.78
CA GLU A 187 8.58 -3.48 5.84
C GLU A 187 8.87 -2.22 6.68
N GLU A 188 7.96 -1.24 6.66
CA GLU A 188 8.08 -0.01 7.45
C GLU A 188 8.18 -0.28 8.97
N PHE A 189 7.63 -1.41 9.43
CA PHE A 189 7.63 -1.79 10.84
C PHE A 189 8.89 -2.56 11.26
N ALA A 190 9.82 -2.86 10.35
CA ALA A 190 11.02 -3.65 10.67
C ALA A 190 11.86 -3.00 11.79
N GLU A 191 12.05 -1.68 11.74
CA GLU A 191 12.75 -0.95 12.80
C GLU A 191 11.99 -0.96 14.13
N THR A 192 10.65 -0.85 14.08
CA THR A 192 9.80 -0.92 15.28
C THR A 192 9.89 -2.31 15.93
N CYS A 193 9.91 -3.36 15.12
CA CYS A 193 10.00 -4.75 15.60
C CYS A 193 11.31 -5.02 16.33
N LYS A 194 12.41 -4.35 15.97
CA LYS A 194 13.70 -4.45 16.67
C LYS A 194 13.67 -3.83 18.08
N LEU A 195 12.74 -2.91 18.33
CA LEU A 195 12.60 -2.19 19.60
C LEU A 195 11.61 -2.86 20.57
N LEU A 196 10.98 -3.97 20.16
CA LEU A 196 10.02 -4.70 21.00
C LEU A 196 10.71 -5.34 22.21
N TRP A 197 10.09 -5.19 23.38
CA TRP A 197 10.50 -5.87 24.61
C TRP A 197 9.53 -6.98 24.97
N ARG A 198 10.04 -8.01 25.67
CA ARG A 198 9.24 -9.15 26.12
C ARG A 198 8.01 -8.68 26.90
N HIS A 199 6.86 -9.26 26.58
CA HIS A 199 5.53 -8.95 27.10
C HIS A 199 4.91 -7.62 26.66
N ALA A 200 5.50 -6.92 25.69
CA ALA A 200 4.85 -5.75 25.07
C ALA A 200 3.50 -6.13 24.46
N GLN A 201 2.52 -5.23 24.61
CA GLN A 201 1.21 -5.41 23.99
C GLN A 201 1.26 -4.87 22.56
N VAL A 202 0.72 -5.66 21.62
CA VAL A 202 0.73 -5.32 20.21
C VAL A 202 -0.66 -5.57 19.63
N ASN A 203 -1.17 -4.60 18.88
CA ASN A 203 -2.34 -4.78 18.02
C ASN A 203 -1.88 -5.05 16.60
N LEU A 204 -2.28 -6.19 16.07
CA LEU A 204 -2.13 -6.54 14.66
C LEU A 204 -3.42 -6.17 13.93
N LEU A 205 -3.33 -5.40 12.85
CA LEU A 205 -4.50 -4.96 12.08
C LEU A 205 -4.45 -5.51 10.65
N ASP A 206 -5.63 -5.82 10.11
CA ASP A 206 -5.83 -6.46 8.81
C ASP A 206 -4.88 -7.65 8.62
N VAL A 207 -5.07 -8.67 9.47
CA VAL A 207 -4.20 -9.84 9.56
C VAL A 207 -4.65 -10.90 8.57
N ALA A 208 -3.79 -11.21 7.62
CA ALA A 208 -3.95 -12.35 6.72
C ALA A 208 -3.45 -13.64 7.40
N VAL A 209 -4.28 -14.68 7.44
CA VAL A 209 -3.90 -16.00 7.99
C VAL A 209 -3.62 -16.98 6.84
N ASP A 210 -2.38 -17.48 6.79
CA ASP A 210 -1.95 -18.48 5.80
C ASP A 210 -2.49 -19.89 6.14
N GLU A 211 -2.45 -20.82 5.18
CA GLU A 211 -2.84 -22.23 5.39
C GLU A 211 -2.05 -22.95 6.51
N ALA A 212 -0.84 -22.48 6.79
CA ALA A 212 0.02 -22.97 7.87
C ALA A 212 -0.27 -22.31 9.24
N GLY A 213 -1.26 -21.42 9.33
CA GLY A 213 -1.58 -20.67 10.55
C GLY A 213 -0.61 -19.52 10.86
N ILE A 214 0.16 -19.08 9.85
CA ILE A 214 1.08 -17.96 9.98
C ILE A 214 0.32 -16.66 9.71
N LEU A 215 0.54 -15.67 10.58
CA LEU A 215 -0.13 -14.38 10.55
C LEU A 215 0.71 -13.36 9.78
N THR A 216 0.12 -12.67 8.83
CA THR A 216 0.74 -11.58 8.07
C THR A 216 -0.09 -10.31 8.26
N PRO A 217 0.29 -9.42 9.20
CA PRO A 217 -0.43 -8.18 9.48
C PRO A 217 -0.03 -7.07 8.49
N SER A 218 -1.00 -6.25 8.07
CA SER A 218 -0.74 -5.03 7.31
C SER A 218 -0.21 -3.90 8.20
N PHE A 219 -0.74 -3.75 9.42
CA PHE A 219 -0.25 -2.76 10.38
C PHE A 219 0.07 -3.40 11.73
N ILE A 220 1.12 -2.90 12.37
CA ILE A 220 1.57 -3.31 13.70
C ILE A 220 1.55 -2.09 14.61
N VAL A 221 0.70 -2.10 15.62
CA VAL A 221 0.58 -1.01 16.60
C VAL A 221 1.15 -1.47 17.93
N LEU A 222 2.27 -0.88 18.34
CA LEU A 222 2.86 -1.09 19.66
C LEU A 222 2.06 -0.34 20.72
N GLU A 223 1.77 -1.02 21.82
CA GLU A 223 1.17 -0.43 23.02
C GLU A 223 -0.08 0.41 22.71
N PRO A 224 -1.13 -0.21 22.15
CA PRO A 224 -2.29 0.49 21.59
C PRO A 224 -3.12 1.27 22.62
N ASP A 225 -2.92 0.99 23.92
CA ASP A 225 -3.58 1.72 25.00
C ASP A 225 -2.94 3.10 25.24
N TYR A 226 -1.72 3.34 24.74
CA TYR A 226 -1.05 4.63 24.83
C TYR A 226 -1.48 5.53 23.67
N LEU A 227 -2.53 6.32 23.92
CA LEU A 227 -3.03 7.28 22.95
C LEU A 227 -2.07 8.47 22.83
N LEU A 228 -1.49 8.63 21.64
CA LEU A 228 -0.67 9.78 21.27
C LEU A 228 -1.47 10.75 20.41
N ASP A 229 -1.36 12.04 20.74
CA ASP A 229 -1.93 13.10 19.91
C ASP A 229 -1.11 13.28 18.63
N ILE A 230 -1.80 13.42 17.51
CA ILE A 230 -1.21 13.57 16.18
C ILE A 230 -0.36 14.85 16.11
N SER A 231 -0.80 15.93 16.78
CA SER A 231 -0.03 17.18 16.83
C SER A 231 1.32 16.97 17.52
N SER A 232 1.36 16.17 18.59
CA SER A 232 2.63 15.84 19.28
C SER A 232 3.58 15.02 18.40
N LEU A 233 3.04 14.15 17.55
CA LEU A 233 3.83 13.41 16.57
C LEU A 233 4.34 14.34 15.47
N ALA A 234 3.50 15.24 14.97
CA ALA A 234 3.89 16.24 13.97
C ALA A 234 5.01 17.15 14.47
N GLU A 235 5.00 17.55 15.74
CA GLU A 235 6.08 18.34 16.35
C GLU A 235 7.44 17.64 16.39
N CYS A 236 7.47 16.31 16.26
CA CYS A 236 8.72 15.56 16.16
C CYS A 236 9.43 15.78 14.81
N PHE A 237 8.69 16.22 13.79
CA PHE A 237 9.19 16.53 12.46
C PHE A 237 9.29 18.05 12.30
N ARG A 238 10.53 18.57 12.28
CA ARG A 238 10.82 20.00 12.09
C ARG A 238 11.55 20.21 10.77
N ASP A 239 11.56 21.45 10.28
CA ASP A 239 12.20 21.82 9.01
C ASP A 239 13.70 21.48 8.97
N TYR A 240 14.36 21.47 10.13
CA TYR A 240 15.78 21.17 10.28
C TYR A 240 16.08 19.69 10.60
N GLY A 241 15.08 18.84 10.77
CA GLY A 241 15.25 17.42 11.09
C GLY A 241 14.14 16.82 11.93
N HIS A 242 14.19 15.51 12.11
CA HIS A 242 13.22 14.76 12.91
C HIS A 242 13.93 13.99 14.02
N HIS A 243 13.40 14.06 15.24
CA HIS A 243 13.93 13.32 16.38
C HIS A 243 12.86 13.07 17.44
N PRO A 244 12.72 11.85 17.99
CA PRO A 244 11.68 11.53 18.97
C PRO A 244 11.83 12.31 20.29
N ALA A 245 13.04 12.75 20.65
CA ALA A 245 13.25 13.59 21.83
C ALA A 245 12.53 14.95 21.77
N ASN A 246 12.15 15.41 20.58
CA ASN A 246 11.35 16.63 20.43
C ASN A 246 9.99 16.51 21.12
N TYR A 247 9.41 15.31 21.20
CA TYR A 247 8.19 15.04 21.96
C TYR A 247 8.35 15.36 23.46
N PHE A 248 9.48 14.94 24.05
CA PHE A 248 9.75 15.22 25.46
C PHE A 248 10.10 16.68 25.66
N LEU A 249 10.84 17.28 24.74
CA LEU A 249 11.20 18.70 24.79
C LEU A 249 9.94 19.59 24.77
N SER A 250 8.98 19.34 23.88
CA SER A 250 7.77 20.17 23.80
C SER A 250 6.90 20.07 25.05
N ARG A 251 6.91 18.92 25.74
CA ARG A 251 6.24 18.75 27.04
C ARG A 251 6.93 19.42 28.21
N LEU A 252 8.25 19.62 28.12
CA LEU A 252 9.04 20.31 29.15
C LEU A 252 9.07 21.82 28.93
N GLN A 253 8.82 22.27 27.70
CA GLN A 253 8.76 23.68 27.37
C GLN A 253 7.46 24.31 27.90
N PRO A 254 7.53 25.56 28.37
CA PRO A 254 6.33 26.31 28.71
C PRO A 254 5.50 26.52 27.44
N ILE A 255 4.19 26.29 27.54
CA ILE A 255 3.26 26.55 26.45
C ILE A 255 3.26 28.05 26.17
N GLU A 256 3.66 28.46 24.97
CA GLU A 256 3.63 29.86 24.57
C GLU A 256 2.18 30.33 24.44
N ASN A 257 1.82 31.33 25.26
CA ASN A 257 0.51 31.95 25.20
C ASN A 257 0.54 33.16 24.24
N ALA A 258 0.67 32.85 22.95
CA ALA A 258 0.75 33.85 21.90
C ALA A 258 -0.63 34.27 21.38
N ARG A 259 -0.80 35.56 21.05
CA ARG A 259 -2.05 36.10 20.47
C ARG A 259 -2.56 35.31 19.25
N PRO A 260 -1.73 34.85 18.30
CA PRO A 260 -2.21 34.07 17.15
C PRO A 260 -2.87 32.75 17.53
N LEU A 261 -2.34 32.05 18.56
CA LEU A 261 -2.91 30.79 19.05
C LEU A 261 -4.28 31.01 19.68
N LEU A 262 -4.41 32.04 20.51
CA LEU A 262 -5.69 32.40 21.13
C LEU A 262 -6.74 32.77 20.08
N LEU A 263 -6.35 33.56 19.08
CA LEU A 263 -7.26 33.96 18.01
C LEU A 263 -7.73 32.74 17.21
N GLY A 264 -6.83 31.81 16.89
CA GLY A 264 -7.17 30.55 16.22
C GLY A 264 -8.13 29.69 17.04
N ASN A 265 -7.87 29.52 18.33
CA ASN A 265 -8.73 28.75 19.22
C ASN A 265 -10.14 29.35 19.36
N ILE A 266 -10.24 30.69 19.41
CA ILE A 266 -11.52 31.39 19.46
C ILE A 266 -12.26 31.29 18.12
N ALA A 267 -11.54 31.39 17.00
CA ALA A 267 -12.12 31.21 15.67
C ALA A 267 -12.69 29.79 15.48
N ASN A 268 -11.96 28.76 15.92
CA ASN A 268 -12.45 27.38 15.91
C ASN A 268 -13.73 27.23 16.75
N LEU A 269 -13.75 27.82 17.96
CA LEU A 269 -14.94 27.81 18.81
C LEU A 269 -16.14 28.48 18.14
N PHE A 270 -15.94 29.59 17.43
CA PHE A 270 -17.02 30.26 16.70
C PHE A 270 -17.52 29.41 15.54
N LEU A 271 -16.62 28.77 14.80
CA LEU A 271 -16.99 27.85 13.73
C LEU A 271 -17.81 26.67 14.27
N ASP A 272 -17.39 26.10 15.39
CA ASP A 272 -18.13 25.01 16.04
C ASP A 272 -19.53 25.48 16.46
N GLU A 273 -19.65 26.63 17.10
CA GLU A 273 -20.96 27.20 17.49
C GLU A 273 -21.84 27.50 16.27
N TRP A 274 -21.23 27.92 15.14
CA TRP A 274 -21.92 28.12 13.87
C TRP A 274 -22.46 26.84 13.27
N ILE A 275 -21.66 25.78 13.21
CA ILE A 275 -22.07 24.49 12.65
C ILE A 275 -23.19 23.85 13.49
N HIS A 276 -23.16 24.03 14.81
CA HIS A 276 -24.11 23.41 15.73
C HIS A 276 -25.37 24.24 15.99
N ALA A 277 -25.43 25.48 15.51
CA ALA A 277 -26.60 26.32 15.70
C ALA A 277 -27.79 25.81 14.90
N LYS A 278 -28.95 25.70 15.56
CA LYS A 278 -30.21 25.30 14.93
C LYS A 278 -30.94 26.47 14.25
N SER A 279 -30.42 27.69 14.39
CA SER A 279 -30.97 28.96 13.92
C SER A 279 -29.85 29.80 13.34
N GLU A 280 -30.14 30.56 12.29
CA GLU A 280 -29.17 31.41 11.57
C GLU A 280 -28.69 32.62 12.39
N ASP A 281 -29.38 32.97 13.49
CA ASP A 281 -29.08 34.15 14.30
C ASP A 281 -28.15 33.82 15.47
N ILE A 282 -26.87 33.69 15.17
CA ILE A 282 -25.86 33.45 16.20
C ILE A 282 -25.28 34.79 16.65
N ASP A 283 -25.63 35.18 17.86
CA ASP A 283 -25.13 36.42 18.46
C ASP A 283 -23.65 36.32 18.83
N TYR A 284 -22.83 37.11 18.14
CA TYR A 284 -21.41 37.27 18.40
C TYR A 284 -21.10 37.53 19.87
N ARG A 285 -21.90 38.37 20.55
CA ARG A 285 -21.64 38.70 21.96
C ARG A 285 -21.76 37.47 22.84
N THR A 286 -22.73 36.61 22.57
CA THR A 286 -22.94 35.35 23.31
C THR A 286 -21.79 34.36 23.05
N CYS A 287 -21.34 34.21 21.80
CA CYS A 287 -20.18 33.38 21.47
C CYS A 287 -18.88 33.91 22.11
N MET A 288 -18.67 35.22 22.10
CA MET A 288 -17.49 35.84 22.71
C MET A 288 -17.49 35.67 24.23
N GLN A 289 -18.65 35.75 24.89
CA GLN A 289 -18.77 35.45 26.32
C GLN A 289 -18.41 33.99 26.63
N LYS A 290 -18.81 33.04 25.78
CA LYS A 290 -18.41 31.63 25.91
C LYS A 290 -16.91 31.45 25.72
N ALA A 291 -16.33 32.10 24.70
CA ALA A 291 -14.89 32.08 24.46
C ALA A 291 -14.11 32.61 25.67
N PHE A 292 -14.54 33.74 26.24
CA PHE A 292 -13.91 34.31 27.43
C PHE A 292 -14.01 33.40 28.66
N ARG A 293 -15.14 32.72 28.85
CA ARG A 293 -15.30 31.73 29.94
C ARG A 293 -14.43 30.50 29.77
N ARG A 294 -14.09 30.14 28.53
CA ARG A 294 -13.30 28.95 28.22
C ARG A 294 -11.80 29.21 28.29
N TYR A 295 -11.37 30.41 27.90
CA TYR A 295 -9.96 30.81 27.91
C TYR A 295 -9.64 32.01 28.85
N PRO A 296 -10.15 32.03 30.10
CA PRO A 296 -10.06 33.23 30.95
C PRO A 296 -8.62 33.51 31.38
N ILE A 297 -7.83 32.46 31.64
CA ILE A 297 -6.45 32.57 32.08
C ILE A 297 -5.55 32.92 30.91
N GLU A 298 -5.71 32.27 29.74
CA GLU A 298 -4.87 32.57 28.59
C GLU A 298 -5.11 33.99 28.08
N LEU A 299 -6.36 34.47 28.04
CA LEU A 299 -6.64 35.85 27.66
C LEU A 299 -6.04 36.87 28.64
N ALA A 300 -6.06 36.59 29.94
CA ALA A 300 -5.50 37.49 30.95
C ALA A 300 -3.96 37.48 31.00
N ALA A 301 -3.35 36.33 30.70
CA ALA A 301 -1.91 36.12 30.75
C ALA A 301 -1.19 36.46 29.42
N CYS A 302 -1.93 36.74 28.33
CA CYS A 302 -1.34 37.10 27.05
C CYS A 302 -0.80 38.54 27.09
N SER A 303 0.52 38.71 27.02
CA SER A 303 1.18 40.01 27.03
C SER A 303 0.80 40.91 25.84
N ASP A 304 0.44 40.31 24.72
CA ASP A 304 0.14 40.99 23.46
C ASP A 304 -1.29 41.53 23.39
N LEU A 305 -2.14 41.14 24.34
CA LEU A 305 -3.53 41.59 24.49
C LEU A 305 -3.70 42.57 25.66
N ARG A 306 -2.60 42.97 26.30
CA ARG A 306 -2.56 43.91 27.43
C ARG A 306 -2.72 45.36 27.00
#